data_AF-A0A382WMJ2-F1
#
_entry.id   AF-A0A382WMJ2-F1
#
_cell.length_a   1.000
_cell.length_b   1.000
_cell.length_c   1.000
_cell.angle_alpha   90.00
_cell.angle_beta   90.00
_cell.angle_gamma   90.00
#
_symmetry.space_group_name_H-M   'P 1'
#
loop_
_entity.id
_entity.type
_entity.pdbx_description
1 polymer ?
#
loop_
_entity_poly.entity_id
_entity_poly.type
_entity_poly.pdbx_seq_one_letter_code
_entity_poly.pdbx_strand_id
1 'polypeptide(L)'
;MGNETQEFKWVGKRPIRPDGVDKVTGRAKFGADMHLPGMLIGRVLRSPHAHARIRSINTKKATALPGVKAVVTGDDFPPPPPP
;
A
#
# COMPACT_ATOMS: atom_id res chain seq x y z
N MET A 1 -50.99 -9.85 -10.38
CA MET A 1 -49.96 -10.88 -10.62
C MET A 1 -48.91 -10.71 -9.54
N GLY A 2 -48.84 -11.66 -8.62
CA GLY A 2 -48.12 -11.53 -7.35
C GLY A 2 -46.60 -11.62 -7.54
N ASN A 3 -45.88 -10.68 -6.96
CA ASN A 3 -44.44 -10.82 -6.76
C ASN A 3 -44.23 -11.76 -5.58
N GLU A 4 -43.89 -13.02 -5.86
CA GLU A 4 -43.35 -13.93 -4.86
C GLU A 4 -42.04 -13.34 -4.34
N THR A 5 -42.02 -12.98 -3.06
CA THR A 5 -40.82 -12.46 -2.41
C THR A 5 -39.86 -13.63 -2.21
N GLN A 6 -38.90 -13.78 -3.13
CA GLN A 6 -37.86 -14.82 -3.01
C GLN A 6 -37.11 -14.62 -1.68
N GLU A 7 -37.20 -15.61 -0.80
CA GLU A 7 -36.50 -15.56 0.49
C GLU A 7 -35.04 -16.00 0.29
N PHE A 8 -34.13 -15.03 0.32
CA PHE A 8 -32.71 -15.28 0.14
C PHE A 8 -32.04 -15.69 1.45
N LYS A 9 -31.13 -16.67 1.38
CA LYS A 9 -30.34 -17.16 2.53
C LYS A 9 -29.54 -16.06 3.24
N TRP A 10 -29.09 -15.04 2.51
CA TRP A 10 -28.21 -13.99 3.03
C TRP A 10 -28.73 -12.56 2.79
N VAL A 11 -29.51 -12.33 1.73
CA VAL A 11 -30.01 -10.99 1.38
C VAL A 11 -31.15 -10.63 2.34
N GLY A 12 -31.05 -9.47 3.00
CA GLY A 12 -32.05 -9.01 3.99
C GLY A 12 -31.90 -9.60 5.40
N LYS A 13 -30.91 -10.47 5.64
CA LYS A 13 -30.61 -11.02 6.98
C LYS A 13 -29.43 -10.27 7.61
N ARG A 14 -29.28 -10.36 8.94
CA ARG A 14 -28.13 -9.80 9.69
C ARG A 14 -27.15 -10.91 10.10
N PRO A 15 -26.35 -11.47 9.17
CA PRO A 15 -25.39 -12.50 9.53
C PRO A 15 -24.25 -11.92 10.37
N ILE A 16 -23.70 -12.73 11.27
CA ILE A 16 -22.52 -12.37 12.05
C ILE A 16 -21.35 -12.24 11.07
N ARG A 17 -20.68 -11.08 11.08
CA ARG A 17 -19.51 -10.82 10.25
C ARG A 17 -18.33 -11.63 10.80
N PRO A 18 -17.77 -12.62 10.06
CA PRO A 18 -16.71 -13.48 10.57
C PRO A 18 -15.44 -12.71 10.98
N ASP A 19 -15.15 -11.61 10.30
CA ASP A 19 -14.03 -10.70 10.56
C ASP A 19 -14.37 -9.55 11.54
N GLY A 20 -15.61 -9.51 12.05
CA GLY A 20 -16.09 -8.42 12.90
C GLY A 20 -15.36 -8.35 14.22
N VAL A 21 -15.24 -9.49 14.91
CA VAL A 21 -14.66 -9.57 16.26
C VAL A 21 -13.16 -9.22 16.24
N ASP A 22 -12.40 -9.71 15.27
CA ASP A 22 -10.95 -9.48 15.23
C ASP A 22 -10.61 -8.02 14.88
N LYS A 23 -11.43 -7.37 14.05
CA LYS A 23 -11.28 -5.95 13.71
C LYS A 23 -11.60 -5.03 14.90
N VAL A 24 -12.65 -5.32 15.67
CA VAL A 24 -13.02 -4.47 16.83
C VAL A 24 -12.17 -4.72 18.07
N THR A 25 -11.49 -5.86 18.15
CA THR A 25 -10.60 -6.21 19.27
C THR A 25 -9.12 -5.92 19.01
N GLY A 26 -8.77 -5.38 17.83
CA GLY A 26 -7.38 -5.10 17.45
C GLY A 26 -6.52 -6.36 17.20
N ARG A 27 -7.15 -7.53 17.10
CA ARG A 27 -6.45 -8.80 16.80
C ARG A 27 -6.21 -9.01 15.31
N ALA A 28 -6.95 -8.30 14.46
CA ALA A 28 -6.70 -8.27 13.03
C ALA A 28 -5.33 -7.64 12.76
N LYS A 29 -4.42 -8.42 12.18
CA LYS A 29 -3.12 -7.92 11.70
C LYS A 29 -3.28 -7.33 10.31
N PHE A 30 -2.92 -6.07 10.16
CA PHE A 30 -2.84 -5.40 8.87
C PHE A 30 -1.39 -5.35 8.39
N GLY A 31 -1.18 -5.01 7.11
CA GLY A 31 0.16 -4.99 6.51
C GLY A 31 1.15 -4.06 7.22
N ALA A 32 0.65 -3.01 7.89
CA ALA A 32 1.48 -2.10 8.70
C ALA A 32 1.90 -2.67 10.05
N ASP A 33 1.22 -3.71 10.55
CA ASP A 33 1.51 -4.30 11.86
C ASP A 33 2.58 -5.40 11.78
N MET A 34 2.94 -5.80 10.56
CA MET A 34 3.93 -6.84 10.30
C MET A 34 5.35 -6.31 10.51
N HIS A 35 6.13 -7.03 11.31
CA HIS A 35 7.56 -6.78 11.50
C HIS A 35 8.31 -8.10 11.26
N LEU A 36 9.20 -8.10 10.28
CA LEU A 36 10.01 -9.26 9.90
C LEU A 36 11.49 -9.00 10.20
N PRO A 37 12.29 -10.03 10.57
CA PRO A 37 13.73 -9.88 10.71
C PRO A 37 14.36 -9.34 9.41
N GLY A 38 15.13 -8.26 9.51
CA GLY A 38 15.78 -7.62 8.36
C GLY A 38 14.89 -6.71 7.49
N MET A 39 13.65 -6.42 7.93
CA MET A 39 12.76 -5.51 7.21
C MET A 39 13.34 -4.09 7.11
N LEU A 40 13.37 -3.55 5.89
CA LEU A 40 13.77 -2.17 5.62
C LEU A 40 12.55 -1.25 5.60
N ILE A 41 12.74 -0.01 6.03
CA ILE A 41 11.72 1.04 5.99
C ILE A 41 12.07 1.99 4.84
N GLY A 42 11.15 2.11 3.87
CA GLY A 42 11.29 3.01 2.73
C GLY A 42 10.59 4.35 2.96
N ARG A 43 11.14 5.43 2.40
CA ARG A 43 10.47 6.73 2.31
C ARG A 43 10.53 7.24 0.88
N VAL A 44 9.39 7.68 0.37
CA VAL A 44 9.26 8.20 -1.00
C VAL A 44 9.42 9.71 -1.00
N LEU A 45 10.41 10.22 -1.75
CA LEU A 45 10.52 11.64 -2.08
C LEU A 45 9.55 11.96 -3.24
N ARG A 46 8.64 12.90 -3.03
CA ARG A 46 7.64 13.28 -4.04
C ARG A 46 7.98 14.64 -4.67
N SER A 47 7.54 14.82 -5.91
CA SER A 47 7.64 16.11 -6.61
C SER A 47 6.81 17.18 -5.88
N PRO A 48 7.36 18.38 -5.64
CA PRO A 48 6.57 19.51 -5.16
C PRO A 48 5.74 20.17 -6.26
N HIS A 49 5.99 19.84 -7.54
CA HIS A 49 5.30 20.41 -8.70
C HIS A 49 4.29 19.41 -9.29
N ALA A 50 3.12 19.92 -9.70
CA ALA A 50 2.07 19.12 -10.33
C ALA A 50 2.52 18.55 -11.70
N HIS A 51 3.33 19.29 -12.46
CA HIS A 51 3.92 18.83 -13.72
C HIS A 51 5.31 19.44 -13.90
N ALA A 52 6.34 18.60 -14.03
CA ALA A 52 7.72 19.03 -14.25
C ALA A 52 8.55 17.90 -14.89
N ARG A 53 9.59 18.28 -15.63
CA ARG A 53 10.60 17.34 -16.14
C ARG A 53 11.76 17.22 -15.15
N ILE A 54 12.08 16.01 -14.75
CA ILE A 54 13.25 15.73 -13.90
C ILE A 54 14.51 16.02 -14.73
N ARG A 55 15.32 17.00 -14.29
CA ARG A 55 16.61 17.31 -14.93
C ARG A 55 17.75 16.51 -14.33
N SER A 56 17.75 16.35 -13.01
CA SER A 56 18.74 15.56 -12.28
C SER A 56 18.21 15.18 -10.90
N ILE A 57 18.73 14.08 -10.34
CA ILE A 57 18.48 13.63 -8.96
C ILE A 57 19.84 13.50 -8.28
N ASN A 58 20.04 14.18 -7.15
CA ASN A 58 21.28 14.07 -6.37
C ASN A 58 21.03 13.24 -5.11
N THR A 59 21.58 12.02 -5.11
CA THR A 59 21.42 11.05 -4.01
C THR A 59 22.53 11.10 -2.97
N LYS A 60 23.61 11.86 -3.20
CA LYS A 60 24.85 11.84 -2.38
C LYS A 60 24.60 12.08 -0.89
N LYS A 61 23.74 13.06 -0.56
CA LYS A 61 23.41 13.37 0.83
C LYS A 61 22.62 12.23 1.49
N ALA A 62 21.67 11.64 0.76
CA ALA A 62 20.85 10.56 1.29
C ALA A 62 21.67 9.29 1.50
N THR A 63 22.54 8.92 0.54
CA THR A 63 23.41 7.74 0.67
C THR A 63 24.45 7.85 1.78
N ALA A 64 24.86 9.07 2.15
CA ALA A 64 25.85 9.31 3.20
C ALA A 64 25.25 9.27 4.62
N LEU A 65 23.92 9.23 4.77
CA LEU A 65 23.29 9.21 6.08
C LEU A 65 23.45 7.82 6.75
N PRO A 66 23.83 7.78 8.04
CA PRO A 66 23.83 6.54 8.80
C PRO A 66 22.44 5.87 8.78
N GLY A 67 22.40 4.57 8.49
CA GLY A 67 21.15 3.79 8.45
C GLY A 67 20.46 3.75 7.09
N VAL A 68 20.92 4.50 6.09
CA VAL A 68 20.40 4.37 4.72
C VAL A 68 21.02 3.14 4.06
N LYS A 69 20.17 2.15 3.73
CA LYS A 69 20.60 0.93 3.04
C LYS A 69 20.74 1.12 1.53
N ALA A 70 19.83 1.88 0.92
CA ALA A 70 19.79 2.12 -0.52
C ALA A 70 18.99 3.39 -0.84
N VAL A 71 19.30 4.01 -1.98
CA VAL A 71 18.50 5.07 -2.60
C VAL A 71 18.20 4.61 -4.02
N VAL A 72 16.92 4.44 -4.34
CA VAL A 72 16.45 3.91 -5.63
C VAL A 72 15.88 5.05 -6.47
N THR A 73 16.29 5.17 -7.72
CA THR A 73 15.82 6.15 -8.70
C THR A 73 15.20 5.45 -9.92
N GLY A 74 14.74 6.23 -10.91
CA GLY A 74 14.25 5.69 -12.17
C GLY A 74 15.32 4.95 -12.98
N ASP A 75 16.61 5.22 -12.72
CA ASP A 75 17.73 4.60 -13.43
C ASP A 75 17.95 3.14 -13.01
N ASP A 76 17.38 2.73 -11.87
CA ASP A 76 17.44 1.35 -11.38
C ASP A 76 16.39 0.42 -12.04
N PHE A 77 15.51 0.97 -12.88
CA PHE A 77 14.45 0.25 -13.56
C PHE A 77 14.71 0.16 -15.07
N PRO A 78 14.21 -0.89 -15.75
CA PRO A 78 14.25 -0.95 -17.20
C PRO A 78 13.50 0.24 -17.82
N PRO A 79 13.92 0.70 -19.02
CA PRO A 79 13.20 1.76 -19.71
C PRO A 79 11.75 1.33 -19.97
N PRO A 80 10.79 2.27 -19.94
CA PRO A 80 9.41 1.95 -20.24
C PRO A 80 9.29 1.35 -21.66
N PRO A 81 8.33 0.44 -21.88
CA PRO A 81 8.10 -0.12 -23.20
C PRO A 81 7.79 1.00 -24.22
N PRO A 82 8.14 0.81 -25.51
CA PRO A 82 7.79 1.76 -26.55
C PRO A 82 6.25 1.90 -26.66
N PRO A 83 5.77 3.07 -27.11
CA PRO A 83 4.34 3.35 -27.28
C PRO A 83 3.68 2.47 -28.36
#